data_AF-A0A960K5E0-F1
#
_entry.id   AF-A0A960K5E0-F1
#
_cell.length_a   1.000
_cell.length_b   1.000
_cell.length_c   1.000
_cell.angle_alpha   90.00
_cell.angle_beta   90.00
_cell.angle_gamma   90.00
#
_symmetry.space_group_name_H-M   'P 1'
#
loop_
_entity.id
_entity.type
_entity.pdbx_description
1 polymer ?
#
loop_
_entity_poly.entity_id
_entity_poly.type
_entity_poly.pdbx_seq_one_letter_code
_entity_poly.pdbx_strand_id
1 'polypeptide(L)' 'GVSQPWELQSLSWAGIVSIDLRYFEARQQDRHGNQLRYVSQVTLANGRRLRTVDVFFLLAE' A
#
# COMPACT_ATOMS: atom_id res chain seq x y z
N GLY A 1 -15.55 9.14 -1.74
CA GLY A 1 -14.72 8.02 -2.24
C GLY A 1 -15.06 7.64 -3.67
N VAL A 2 -15.22 8.60 -4.59
CA VAL A 2 -15.29 8.32 -6.03
C VAL A 2 -13.95 8.72 -6.61
N SER A 3 -13.29 7.80 -7.32
CA SER A 3 -11.99 8.07 -7.93
C SER A 3 -12.15 8.63 -9.34
N GLN A 4 -11.33 9.61 -9.68
CA GLN A 4 -11.29 10.26 -10.99
C GLN A 4 -10.23 9.60 -11.88
N PRO A 5 -10.37 9.62 -13.22
CA PRO A 5 -9.42 8.95 -14.11
C PRO A 5 -7.96 9.38 -13.95
N TRP A 6 -7.71 10.67 -13.65
CA TRP A 6 -6.35 11.20 -13.44
C TRP A 6 -5.72 10.82 -12.10
N GLU A 7 -6.48 10.22 -11.19
CA GLU A 7 -5.96 9.68 -9.92
C GLU A 7 -5.43 8.24 -10.08
N LEU A 8 -5.74 7.59 -11.20
CA LEU A 8 -5.34 6.21 -11.48
C LEU A 8 -3.95 6.14 -12.11
N GLN A 9 -3.17 5.15 -11.72
CA GLN A 9 -1.85 4.89 -12.27
C GLN A 9 -1.66 3.39 -12.53
N SER A 10 -1.05 3.04 -13.67
CA SER A 10 -0.64 1.66 -13.93
C SER A 10 0.62 1.31 -13.12
N LEU A 11 0.82 0.02 -12.84
CA LEU A 11 2.03 -0.45 -12.12
C LEU A 11 3.32 -0.06 -12.87
N SER A 12 3.33 -0.17 -14.19
CA SER A 12 4.49 0.19 -15.02
C SER A 12 4.79 1.68 -14.96
N TRP A 13 3.77 2.55 -14.96
CA TRP A 13 3.97 3.99 -14.80
C TRP A 13 4.43 4.34 -13.38
N ALA A 14 3.98 3.61 -12.36
CA ALA A 14 4.49 3.72 -10.99
C ALA A 14 5.90 3.11 -10.80
N GLY A 15 6.47 2.51 -11.86
CA GLY A 15 7.78 1.88 -11.83
C GLY A 15 7.84 0.57 -11.03
N ILE A 16 6.71 -0.05 -10.72
CA ILE A 16 6.62 -1.32 -9.99
C ILE A 16 6.84 -2.48 -10.98
N VAL A 17 7.74 -3.40 -10.63
CA VAL A 17 8.09 -4.57 -11.46
C VAL A 17 7.76 -5.90 -10.79
N SER A 18 7.57 -5.94 -9.47
CA SER A 18 7.14 -7.15 -8.76
C SER A 18 6.36 -6.83 -7.48
N ILE A 19 5.45 -7.73 -7.11
CA ILE A 19 4.72 -7.72 -5.83
C ILE A 19 5.15 -8.97 -5.05
N ASP A 20 5.67 -8.82 -3.83
CA ASP A 20 5.94 -9.97 -2.96
C ASP A 20 4.61 -10.46 -2.35
N LEU A 21 4.36 -11.76 -2.43
CA LEU A 21 3.13 -12.37 -1.89
C LEU A 21 3.31 -12.80 -0.42
N ARG A 22 4.55 -12.79 0.09
CA ARG A 22 4.81 -13.05 1.50
C ARG A 22 4.54 -11.79 2.28
N TYR A 23 3.62 -11.89 3.22
CA TYR A 23 3.28 -10.82 4.15
C TYR A 23 3.38 -11.32 5.59
N PHE A 24 3.48 -10.37 6.52
CA PHE A 24 3.38 -10.65 7.95
C PHE A 24 2.33 -9.74 8.59
N GLU A 25 1.72 -10.20 9.68
CA GLU A 25 0.78 -9.41 10.47
C GLU A 25 1.55 -8.32 11.24
N ALA A 26 1.08 -7.08 11.12
CA ALA A 26 1.49 -5.94 11.91
C ALA A 26 0.29 -5.42 12.70
N ARG A 27 0.51 -4.96 13.94
CA ARG A 27 -0.52 -4.36 14.79
C ARG A 27 -0.20 -2.90 15.06
N GLN A 28 0.09 -2.16 13.99
CA GLN A 28 0.45 -0.75 14.06
C GLN A 28 -0.78 0.12 13.78
N GLN A 29 -0.90 1.24 14.48
CA GLN A 29 -1.84 2.30 14.15
C GLN A 29 -1.08 3.54 13.69
N ASP A 30 -1.67 4.31 12.78
CA ASP A 30 -1.18 5.65 12.49
C ASP A 30 -1.65 6.66 13.55
N ARG A 31 -1.21 7.91 13.42
CA ARG A 31 -1.57 9.00 14.36
C ARG A 31 -3.06 9.36 14.36
N HIS A 32 -3.83 8.84 13.40
CA HIS A 32 -5.26 9.07 13.25
C HIS A 32 -6.08 7.83 13.65
N GLY A 33 -5.43 6.76 14.14
CA GLY A 33 -6.07 5.53 14.60
C GLY A 33 -6.37 4.51 13.49
N ASN A 34 -5.96 4.75 12.24
CA ASN A 34 -6.12 3.76 11.17
C ASN A 34 -5.21 2.56 11.45
N GLN A 35 -5.70 1.34 11.23
CA GLN A 35 -4.94 0.13 11.52
C GLN A 35 -4.17 -0.34 10.27
N LEU A 36 -2.86 -0.52 10.41
CA LEU A 36 -1.96 -1.08 9.40
C LEU A 36 -1.74 -2.57 9.71
N ARG A 37 -2.54 -3.45 9.10
CA ARG A 37 -2.70 -4.84 9.58
C ARG A 37 -1.76 -5.86 8.96
N TYR A 38 -1.50 -5.78 7.66
CA TYR A 38 -0.60 -6.72 6.97
C TYR A 38 0.42 -5.95 6.17
N VAL A 39 1.68 -6.41 6.23
CA VAL A 39 2.80 -5.72 5.59
C VAL A 39 3.52 -6.64 4.64
N SER A 40 3.81 -6.13 3.45
CA SER A 40 4.68 -6.76 2.46
C SER A 40 5.51 -5.69 1.74
N GLN A 41 5.98 -6.00 0.53
CA GLN A 41 6.82 -5.12 -0.28
C GLN A 41 6.58 -5.28 -1.78
N VAL A 42 6.90 -4.23 -2.52
CA VAL A 42 7.05 -4.24 -3.98
C VAL A 42 8.49 -3.92 -4.35
N THR A 43 8.93 -4.39 -5.51
CA THR A 43 10.21 -4.00 -6.11
C THR A 43 9.95 -3.00 -7.23
N LEU A 44 10.73 -1.93 -7.25
CA LEU A 44 10.73 -0.94 -8.33
C LEU A 44 11.78 -1.29 -9.39
N ALA A 45 11.63 -0.72 -10.59
CA ALA A 45 12.53 -0.92 -11.72
C ALA A 45 13.99 -0.54 -11.41
N ASN A 46 14.22 0.41 -10.48
CA ASN A 46 15.55 0.79 -10.01
C ASN A 46 16.11 -0.13 -8.90
N GLY A 47 15.47 -1.27 -8.64
CA GLY A 47 15.85 -2.24 -7.61
C GLY A 47 15.44 -1.86 -6.18
N ARG A 48 14.93 -0.64 -5.94
CA ARG A 48 14.46 -0.23 -4.61
C ARG A 48 13.22 -1.02 -4.21
N ARG A 49 13.14 -1.41 -2.94
CA ARG A 49 11.94 -2.03 -2.36
C ARG A 49 11.14 -1.00 -1.57
N LEU A 50 9.82 -1.01 -1.74
CA LEU A 50 8.91 -0.18 -0.96
C LEU A 50 7.95 -1.05 -0.18
N ARG A 51 7.59 -0.62 1.03
CA ARG A 51 6.59 -1.27 1.88
C ARG A 51 5.20 -1.13 1.26
N THR A 52 4.42 -2.20 1.27
CA THR A 52 2.98 -2.19 1.00
C THR A 52 2.22 -2.62 2.24
N VAL A 53 1.01 -2.10 2.41
CA VAL A 53 0.25 -2.29 3.65
C VAL A 53 -1.23 -2.46 3.37
N ASP A 54 -1.86 -3.41 4.05
CA ASP A 54 -3.32 -3.49 4.17
C ASP A 54 -3.79 -2.56 5.30
N VAL A 55 -4.71 -1.65 4.98
CA VAL A 55 -5.14 -0.56 5.86
C VAL A 55 -6.63 -0.64 6.12
N PHE A 56 -6.98 -0.67 7.40
CA PHE A 56 -8.36 -0.56 7.88
C PHE A 56 -8.57 0.89 8.30
N PHE A 57 -9.26 1.65 7.44
CA PHE A 57 -9.64 3.02 7.74
C PHE A 57 -10.71 3.03 8.84
N LEU A 58 -10.58 3.98 9.77
CA LEU A 58 -11.70 4.30 10.65
C LEU A 58 -12.79 4.97 9.81
N LEU A 59 -14.03 4.51 9.94
CA LEU A 59 -15.17 5.21 9.35
C LEU A 59 -15.34 6.52 10.11
N ALA A 60 -15.30 7.64 9.37
CA ALA A 60 -15.78 8.91 9.90
C ALA A 60 -17.30 8.81 10.02
N GLU A 61 -17.83 9.00 11.23
CA GLU A 61 -19.26 9.20 11.48
C GLU A 61 -19.74 10.56 10.94
#